data_AF-A0A844GGC6-F1
#
_entry.id   AF-A0A844GGC6-F1
#
_cell.length_a   1.000
_cell.length_b   1.000
_cell.length_c   1.000
_cell.angle_alpha   90.00
_cell.angle_beta   90.00
_cell.angle_gamma   90.00
#
_symmetry.space_group_name_H-M   'P 1'
#
loop_
_entity.id
_entity.type
_entity.pdbx_description
1 polymer ?
#
loop_
_entity_poly.entity_id
_entity_poly.type
_entity_poly.pdbx_seq_one_letter_code
_entity_poly.pdbx_strand_id
1 'polypeptide(L)' 'MTILFFVYMAFGYWATGRTIYANKILIGTGMTIFMRRLVMGTILGWILIPIAVIKMLLGK' A
#
# COMPACT_ATOMS: atom_id res chain seq x y z
N MET A 1 15.01 2.87 14.88
CA MET A 1 13.54 2.75 14.98
C MET A 1 12.81 3.58 13.93
N THR A 2 13.23 4.81 13.66
CA THR A 2 12.67 5.69 12.62
C THR A 2 12.80 5.13 11.21
N ILE A 3 13.95 4.57 10.84
CA ILE A 3 14.19 4.03 9.48
C ILE A 3 13.24 2.86 9.17
N LEU A 4 13.05 1.93 10.11
CA LEU A 4 12.13 0.79 9.96
C LEU A 4 10.69 1.24 9.75
N PHE A 5 10.27 2.32 10.42
CA PHE A 5 8.94 2.90 10.24
C PHE A 5 8.75 3.47 8.83
N PHE A 6 9.74 4.20 8.28
CA PHE A 6 9.67 4.69 6.90
C PHE A 6 9.66 3.55 5.87
N VAL A 7 10.46 2.51 6.09
CA VAL A 7 10.44 1.30 5.26
C VAL A 7 9.07 0.63 5.29
N TYR A 8 8.49 0.49 6.48
CA TYR A 8 7.14 -0.06 6.64
C TYR A 8 6.08 0.77 5.90
N MET A 9 6.12 2.10 6.02
CA MET A 9 5.19 2.99 5.30
C MET A 9 5.35 2.88 3.78
N ALA A 10 6.58 2.78 3.27
CA ALA A 10 6.84 2.61 1.85
C ALA A 10 6.27 1.28 1.33
N PHE A 11 6.50 0.17 2.04
CA PHE A 11 5.93 -1.12 1.70
C PHE A 11 4.41 -1.15 1.83
N GLY A 12 3.84 -0.49 2.85
CA GLY A 12 2.39 -0.33 2.99
C GLY A 12 1.78 0.46 1.83
N TYR A 13 2.42 1.55 1.40
CA TYR A 13 1.99 2.34 0.25
C TYR A 13 2.03 1.53 -1.07
N TRP A 14 3.07 0.71 -1.25
CA TRP A 14 3.14 -0.23 -2.37
C TRP A 14 2.02 -1.28 -2.30
N ALA A 15 1.85 -1.91 -1.13
CA ALA A 15 0.90 -2.99 -0.91
C ALA A 15 -0.55 -2.54 -1.15
N THR A 16 -0.93 -1.33 -0.73
CA THR A 16 -2.27 -0.77 -1.01
C THR A 16 -2.57 -0.70 -2.51
N GLY A 17 -1.57 -0.42 -3.34
CA GLY A 17 -1.69 -0.41 -4.80
C GLY A 17 -1.92 -1.80 -5.40
N ARG A 18 -1.36 -2.86 -4.81
CA ARG A 18 -1.51 -4.26 -5.25
C ARG A 18 -2.70 -5.01 -4.62
N THR A 19 -3.33 -4.43 -3.61
CA THR A 19 -4.42 -5.07 -2.85
C THR A 19 -5.74 -4.31 -2.99
N ILE A 20 -5.89 -3.19 -2.27
CA ILE A 20 -7.12 -2.40 -2.19
C ILE A 20 -7.42 -1.68 -3.51
N TYR A 21 -6.38 -1.11 -4.12
CA TYR A 21 -6.50 -0.27 -5.31
C TYR A 21 -6.06 -0.95 -6.62
N ALA A 22 -5.79 -2.26 -6.60
CA ALA A 22 -5.26 -2.99 -7.75
C ALA A 22 -6.11 -2.92 -9.01
N ASN A 23 -7.42 -2.74 -8.86
CA ASN A 23 -8.37 -2.62 -9.97
C ASN A 23 -9.30 -1.41 -9.79
N LYS A 24 -8.79 -0.34 -9.15
CA LYS A 24 -9.57 0.88 -8.90
C LYS A 24 -8.88 2.08 -9.53
N ILE A 25 -9.63 2.84 -10.32
CA ILE A 25 -9.19 4.15 -10.81
C ILE A 25 -9.40 5.15 -9.68
N LEU A 26 -8.31 5.73 -9.20
CA LEU A 26 -8.34 6.75 -8.14
C LEU A 26 -8.56 8.13 -8.79
N ILE A 27 -9.70 8.75 -8.51
CA ILE A 27 -10.06 10.07 -9.01
C ILE A 27 -9.83 11.08 -7.88
N GLY A 28 -9.00 12.10 -8.12
CA GLY A 28 -8.62 13.11 -7.14
C GLY A 28 -7.29 13.77 -7.49
N THR A 29 -6.83 14.68 -6.64
CA THR A 29 -5.51 15.31 -6.80
C THR A 29 -4.39 14.34 -6.42
N GLY A 30 -3.20 14.47 -7.04
CA GLY A 30 -2.07 13.58 -6.75
C GLY A 30 -1.72 13.51 -5.25
N MET A 31 -1.82 14.65 -4.55
CA MET A 31 -1.57 14.74 -3.11
C MET A 31 -2.61 13.97 -2.27
N THR A 32 -3.89 14.06 -2.62
CA THR A 32 -4.96 13.37 -1.88
C THR A 32 -4.90 11.86 -2.09
N ILE A 33 -4.57 11.42 -3.31
CA ILE A 33 -4.37 9.99 -3.63
C ILE A 33 -3.16 9.45 -2.87
N PHE A 34 -2.05 10.21 -2.85
CA PHE A 34 -0.86 9.84 -2.11
C PHE A 34 -1.15 9.67 -0.62
N MET A 35 -1.74 10.69 0.01
CA MET A 35 -2.05 10.65 1.45
C MET A 35 -3.02 9.52 1.79
N ARG A 36 -4.06 9.30 0.97
CA ARG A 36 -5.01 8.21 1.18
C ARG A 36 -4.34 6.84 1.13
N ARG A 37 -3.43 6.62 0.18
CA ARG A 37 -2.68 5.37 0.07
C ARG A 37 -1.65 5.21 1.19
N LEU A 38 -1.01 6.29 1.60
CA LEU A 38 -0.03 6.29 2.69
C LEU A 38 -0.70 5.96 4.03
N VAL A 39 -1.82 6.61 4.35
CA VAL A 39 -2.59 6.35 5.57
C VAL A 39 -3.11 4.92 5.59
N MET A 40 -3.72 4.45 4.50
CA MET A 40 -4.20 3.06 4.42
C MET A 40 -3.05 2.04 4.52
N GLY A 41 -1.91 2.34 3.90
CA GLY A 41 -0.72 1.50 3.97
C GLY A 41 -0.08 1.47 5.35
N THR A 42 -0.18 2.56 6.12
CA THR A 42 0.38 2.64 7.47
C THR A 42 -0.53 1.95 8.50
N ILE A 43 -1.84 2.04 8.35
CA ILE A 43 -2.81 1.41 9.28
C ILE A 43 -2.93 -0.09 8.99
N LEU A 44 -3.06 -0.47 7.71
CA LEU A 44 -3.35 -1.84 7.29
C LEU A 44 -2.12 -2.60 6.76
N GLY A 45 -0.95 -1.97 6.74
CA GLY A 45 0.27 -2.52 6.13
C GLY A 45 0.62 -3.93 6.62
N TRP A 46 0.32 -4.25 7.87
CA TRP A 46 0.59 -5.55 8.47
C TRP A 46 -0.18 -6.70 7.81
N ILE A 47 -1.40 -6.48 7.30
CA ILE A 47 -2.15 -7.45 6.48
C ILE A 47 -1.83 -7.25 4.99
N LEU A 48 -1.80 -6.01 4.53
CA LEU A 48 -1.71 -5.72 3.10
C LEU A 48 -0.38 -6.16 2.51
N ILE A 49 0.74 -6.04 3.25
CA ILE A 49 2.06 -6.43 2.77
C ILE A 49 2.11 -7.95 2.51
N PRO A 50 1.73 -8.85 3.45
CA PRO A 50 1.64 -10.28 3.18
C PRO A 50 0.74 -10.63 1.99
N ILE A 51 -0.45 -10.02 1.91
CA ILE A 51 -1.37 -10.29 0.80
C ILE A 51 -0.78 -9.82 -0.53
N ALA A 52 -0.12 -8.67 -0.56
CA ALA A 52 0.54 -8.15 -1.77
C ALA A 52 1.66 -9.10 -2.24
N VAL A 53 2.44 -9.65 -1.30
CA VAL A 53 3.48 -10.66 -1.60
C VAL A 53 2.85 -11.94 -2.14
N ILE A 54 1.80 -12.45 -1.49
CA ILE A 54 1.07 -13.65 -1.97
C ILE A 54 0.56 -13.44 -3.39
N LYS A 55 -0.12 -12.31 -3.67
CA LYS A 55 -0.60 -11.99 -5.02
C LYS A 55 0.54 -11.93 -6.04
N MET A 56 1.65 -11.28 -5.68
CA MET A 56 2.84 -11.19 -6.53
C MET A 56 3.42 -12.57 -6.86
N LEU A 57 3.48 -13.49 -5.89
CA LEU A 57 3.97 -14.85 -6.08
C LEU A 57 3.00 -15.73 -6.88
N LEU A 58 1.69 -15.52 -6.74
CA LEU A 58 0.66 -16.25 -7.47
C LEU A 58 0.48 -15.78 -8.93
N GLY A 59 1.24 -14.78 -9.38
CA GLY A 59 1.21 -14.32 -10.77
C GLY A 59 -0.14 -13.75 -11.24
N LYS A 60 -1.00 -13.33 -10.30
CA LYS A 60 -2.30 -12.70 -10.57
C LYS A 60 -2.34 -11.25 -10.11
#